data_AF-A0A5D2SZ06-F1
#
_entry.id   AF-A0A5D2SZ06-F1
#
_cell.length_a   1.000
_cell.length_b   1.000
_cell.length_c   1.000
_cell.angle_alpha   90.00
_cell.angle_beta   90.00
_cell.angle_gamma   90.00
#
_symmetry.space_group_name_H-M   'P 1'
#
loop_
_entity.id
_entity.type
_entity.pdbx_description
1 polymer ?
#
loop_
_entity_poly.entity_id
_entity_poly.type
_entity_poly.pdbx_seq_one_letter_code
_entity_poly.pdbx_strand_id
1 'polypeptide(L)'
;MYKAKFVMLFVFLVSLVGATMGEQCGRQAGGALCPNNLCCSQYGWCGNTDDYCSPAKNCQSNCRSGPPPPTGEGATVRSTYHFYNPDQNGWDLMAVSAYCSTWDANKPYSWRSKYGWTAFCGPVGPSFPAACGRCLRVRNTRTGAQEIVRIVDRCSNGGLDLDVGVFNRLDTDGVGHAQGHLTIRYDFVDCGNGFNPLLASVIDS
;
A
#
# COMPACT_ATOMS: atom_id res chain seq x y z
N MET A 1 -46.81 -13.70 55.43
CA MET A 1 -45.33 -13.71 55.29
C MET A 1 -44.84 -14.08 53.87
N TYR A 2 -45.67 -13.94 52.82
CA TYR A 2 -45.32 -14.34 51.44
C TYR A 2 -44.97 -13.15 50.52
N LYS A 3 -45.33 -11.91 50.89
CA LYS A 3 -45.07 -10.69 50.12
C LYS A 3 -43.57 -10.35 50.01
N ALA A 4 -42.77 -10.62 51.04
CA ALA A 4 -41.33 -10.30 51.04
C ALA A 4 -40.49 -11.27 50.19
N LYS A 5 -40.91 -12.54 50.05
CA LYS A 5 -40.19 -13.55 49.25
C LYS A 5 -40.34 -13.32 47.74
N PHE A 6 -41.50 -12.82 47.29
CA PHE A 6 -41.75 -12.52 45.87
C PHE A 6 -41.02 -11.25 45.40
N VAL A 7 -40.90 -10.24 46.27
CA VAL A 7 -40.12 -9.02 45.99
C VAL A 7 -38.63 -9.32 45.87
N MET A 8 -38.09 -10.19 46.73
CA MET A 8 -36.68 -10.64 46.64
C MET A 8 -36.37 -11.40 45.34
N LEU A 9 -37.29 -12.26 44.86
CA LEU A 9 -37.10 -13.02 43.63
C LEU A 9 -37.10 -12.12 42.38
N PHE A 10 -37.90 -11.05 42.39
CA PHE A 10 -37.97 -10.07 41.29
C PHE A 10 -36.72 -9.17 41.24
N VAL A 11 -36.15 -8.80 42.40
CA VAL A 11 -34.92 -8.00 42.48
C VAL A 11 -33.68 -8.79 42.01
N PHE A 12 -33.65 -10.11 42.24
CA PHE A 12 -32.59 -11.00 41.74
C PHE A 12 -32.64 -11.21 40.22
N LEU A 13 -33.83 -11.18 39.61
CA LEU A 13 -33.99 -11.30 38.15
C LEU A 13 -33.60 -10.01 37.40
N VAL A 14 -33.69 -8.84 38.04
CA VAL A 14 -33.35 -7.54 37.44
C VAL A 14 -31.84 -7.21 37.51
N SER A 15 -31.07 -7.93 38.33
CA SER A 15 -29.61 -7.72 38.46
C SER A 15 -28.76 -8.48 37.43
N LEU A 16 -29.39 -9.19 36.49
CA LEU A 16 -28.76 -9.88 35.35
C LEU A 16 -28.77 -9.04 34.06
N VAL A 17 -28.92 -7.72 34.16
CA VAL A 17 -28.62 -6.81 33.04
C VAL A 17 -27.09 -6.76 32.93
N GLY A 18 -26.54 -7.70 32.18
CA GLY A 18 -25.11 -7.78 31.87
C GLY A 18 -24.63 -6.43 31.37
N ALA A 19 -23.47 -5.99 31.86
CA ALA A 19 -22.75 -4.86 31.31
C ALA A 19 -22.64 -5.08 29.81
N THR A 20 -23.41 -4.30 29.04
CA THR A 20 -23.22 -4.22 27.61
C THR A 20 -21.79 -3.75 27.45
N MET A 21 -20.94 -4.57 26.84
CA MET A 21 -19.62 -4.11 26.42
C MET A 21 -19.92 -2.91 25.51
N GLY A 22 -19.69 -1.71 26.03
CA GLY A 22 -19.87 -0.50 25.25
C GLY A 22 -18.89 -0.52 24.10
N GLU A 23 -19.24 0.18 23.02
CA GLU A 23 -18.28 0.48 21.96
C GLU A 23 -17.03 1.12 22.60
N GLN A 24 -15.86 0.63 22.23
CA GLN A 24 -14.58 0.89 22.90
C GLN A 24 -13.83 2.08 22.30
N CYS A 25 -14.12 2.42 21.04
CA CYS A 25 -13.38 3.41 20.28
C CYS A 25 -14.23 4.11 19.22
N GLY A 26 -13.66 5.15 18.61
CA GLY A 26 -14.24 5.82 17.45
C GLY A 26 -15.42 6.72 17.80
N ARG A 27 -16.22 7.09 16.79
CA ARG A 27 -17.36 8.02 16.96
C ARG A 27 -18.39 7.53 17.97
N GLN A 28 -18.50 6.22 18.16
CA GLN A 28 -19.39 5.56 19.11
C GLN A 28 -18.94 5.74 20.56
N ALA A 29 -17.65 5.99 20.78
CA ALA A 29 -17.03 6.18 22.09
C ALA A 29 -16.45 7.60 22.24
N GLY A 30 -17.06 8.61 21.61
CA GLY A 30 -16.62 10.01 21.73
C GLY A 30 -15.23 10.29 21.16
N GLY A 31 -14.77 9.49 20.20
CA GLY A 31 -13.43 9.59 19.62
C GLY A 31 -12.34 8.85 20.40
N ALA A 32 -12.69 8.02 21.39
CA ALA A 32 -11.73 7.22 22.13
C ALA A 32 -10.86 6.35 21.19
N LEU A 33 -9.57 6.24 21.53
CA LEU A 33 -8.63 5.37 20.83
C LEU A 33 -8.56 4.01 21.52
N CYS A 34 -8.23 2.99 20.73
CA CYS A 34 -8.00 1.67 21.28
C CYS A 34 -6.69 1.59 22.06
N PRO A 35 -6.65 0.84 23.17
CA PRO A 35 -5.42 0.55 23.89
C PRO A 35 -4.45 -0.26 23.02
N ASN A 36 -3.15 -0.22 23.37
CA ASN A 36 -2.08 -0.98 22.69
C ASN A 36 -1.96 -0.71 21.18
N ASN A 37 -2.36 0.48 20.71
CA ASN A 37 -2.37 0.84 19.30
C ASN A 37 -3.18 -0.14 18.41
N LEU A 38 -4.20 -0.80 18.97
CA LEU A 38 -5.13 -1.61 18.18
C LEU A 38 -5.96 -0.72 17.24
N CYS A 39 -6.47 -1.32 16.18
CA CYS A 39 -7.31 -0.64 15.20
C CYS A 39 -8.74 -0.50 15.71
N CYS A 40 -9.37 0.63 15.39
CA CYS A 40 -10.78 0.85 15.66
C CYS A 40 -11.63 0.49 14.44
N SER A 41 -12.44 -0.55 14.54
CA SER A 41 -13.38 -0.96 13.47
C SER A 41 -14.45 0.10 13.21
N GLN A 42 -15.17 -0.03 12.09
CA GLN A 42 -16.30 0.85 11.78
C GLN A 42 -17.43 0.81 12.81
N TYR A 43 -17.49 -0.26 13.59
CA TYR A 43 -18.53 -0.49 14.59
C TYR A 43 -18.19 0.11 15.95
N GLY A 44 -16.91 0.38 16.24
CA GLY A 44 -16.46 0.93 17.52
C GLY A 44 -15.70 -0.08 18.39
N TRP A 45 -15.32 -1.22 17.82
CA TRP A 45 -14.55 -2.27 18.52
C TRP A 45 -13.06 -2.22 18.21
N CYS A 46 -12.24 -2.56 19.20
CA CYS A 46 -10.79 -2.67 19.07
C CYS A 46 -10.35 -4.06 18.67
N GLY A 47 -9.40 -4.14 17.73
CA GLY A 47 -8.83 -5.41 17.30
C GLY A 47 -7.66 -5.22 16.34
N ASN A 48 -7.05 -6.32 15.92
CA ASN A 48 -5.86 -6.31 15.06
C ASN A 48 -6.06 -7.08 13.75
N THR A 49 -7.24 -7.65 13.49
CA THR A 49 -7.54 -8.37 12.24
C THR A 49 -8.00 -7.38 11.15
N ASP A 50 -8.14 -7.88 9.92
CA ASP A 50 -8.56 -7.05 8.78
C ASP A 50 -9.91 -6.35 8.99
N ASP A 51 -10.85 -7.00 9.68
CA ASP A 51 -12.18 -6.43 10.00
C ASP A 51 -12.12 -5.15 10.83
N TYR A 52 -11.03 -4.97 11.59
CA TYR A 52 -10.81 -3.82 12.46
C TYR A 52 -9.88 -2.81 11.82
N CYS A 53 -8.89 -3.29 11.07
CA CYS A 53 -7.77 -2.48 10.61
C CYS A 53 -7.87 -2.01 9.16
N SER A 54 -8.76 -2.58 8.35
CA SER A 54 -8.82 -2.29 6.91
C SER A 54 -9.54 -0.96 6.63
N PRO A 55 -8.92 -0.02 5.89
CA PRO A 55 -9.63 1.15 5.41
C PRO A 55 -10.85 0.81 4.54
N ALA A 56 -10.80 -0.30 3.79
CA ALA A 56 -11.93 -0.77 2.96
C ALA A 56 -13.14 -1.23 3.79
N LYS A 57 -12.95 -1.50 5.09
CA LYS A 57 -14.01 -1.84 6.05
C LYS A 57 -14.31 -0.69 7.00
N ASN A 58 -14.02 0.55 6.57
CA ASN A 58 -14.27 1.80 7.29
C ASN A 58 -13.64 1.85 8.69
N CYS A 59 -12.42 1.35 8.84
CA CYS A 59 -11.63 1.55 10.05
C CYS A 59 -11.54 3.05 10.41
N GLN A 60 -11.70 3.37 11.69
CA GLN A 60 -11.81 4.74 12.20
C GLN A 60 -10.47 5.32 12.71
N SER A 61 -9.61 4.51 13.32
CA SER A 61 -8.32 4.94 13.88
C SER A 61 -7.32 3.79 14.00
N ASN A 62 -6.02 4.12 14.03
CA ASN A 62 -4.91 3.15 13.98
C ASN A 62 -5.03 2.14 12.84
N CYS A 63 -5.68 2.54 11.75
CA CYS A 63 -5.90 1.67 10.60
C CYS A 63 -4.56 1.28 10.02
N ARG A 64 -4.48 0.04 9.53
CA ARG A 64 -3.39 -0.31 8.63
C ARG A 64 -3.47 0.68 7.48
N SER A 65 -2.32 1.21 7.06
CA SER A 65 -2.23 1.93 5.79
C SER A 65 -2.64 0.94 4.70
N GLY A 66 -3.93 0.86 4.41
CA GLY A 66 -4.43 0.14 3.27
C GLY A 66 -3.83 0.76 2.01
N PRO A 67 -3.92 0.07 0.86
CA PRO A 67 -3.67 0.73 -0.40
C PRO A 67 -4.53 2.00 -0.44
N PRO A 68 -3.98 3.17 -0.83
CA PRO A 68 -4.80 4.35 -1.09
C PRO A 68 -5.98 3.95 -2.00
N PRO A 69 -7.16 4.57 -1.82
CA PRO A 69 -8.30 4.31 -2.68
C PRO A 69 -7.87 4.48 -4.14
N PRO A 70 -8.43 3.69 -5.08
CA PRO A 70 -8.11 3.86 -6.49
C PRO A 70 -8.66 5.20 -6.94
N THR A 71 -7.83 6.25 -6.83
CA THR A 71 -7.85 7.31 -7.85
C THR A 71 -7.58 6.57 -9.15
N GLY A 72 -8.50 6.59 -10.11
CA GLY A 72 -8.54 5.71 -11.29
C GLY A 72 -7.36 5.76 -12.27
N GLU A 73 -6.14 6.05 -11.82
CA GLU A 73 -4.91 6.05 -12.59
C GLU A 73 -4.19 4.71 -12.45
N GLY A 74 -4.75 3.67 -13.05
CA GLY A 74 -4.09 2.37 -13.11
C GLY A 74 -4.86 1.34 -13.92
N ALA A 75 -4.15 0.35 -14.46
CA ALA A 75 -4.75 -0.80 -15.14
C ALA A 75 -4.18 -2.14 -14.67
N THR A 76 -4.81 -3.24 -15.09
CA THR A 76 -4.21 -4.58 -15.07
C THR A 76 -3.64 -4.87 -16.44
N VAL A 77 -2.36 -5.20 -16.52
CA VAL A 77 -1.62 -5.36 -17.77
C VAL A 77 -0.70 -6.57 -17.70
N ARG A 78 -0.26 -7.01 -18.89
CA ARG A 78 0.91 -7.87 -19.02
C ARG A 78 2.17 -7.07 -18.67
N SER A 79 3.04 -7.66 -17.87
CA SER A 79 4.38 -7.12 -17.58
C SER A 79 5.43 -8.12 -18.00
N THR A 80 6.32 -7.74 -18.89
CA THR A 80 7.55 -8.51 -19.18
C THR A 80 8.67 -8.05 -18.25
N TYR A 81 9.90 -8.48 -18.53
CA TYR A 81 11.09 -7.99 -17.87
C TYR A 81 12.17 -7.57 -18.86
N HIS A 82 12.99 -6.63 -18.42
CA HIS A 82 14.18 -6.14 -19.10
C HIS A 82 15.38 -6.18 -18.16
N PHE A 83 16.58 -6.36 -18.71
CA PHE A 83 17.82 -6.43 -17.93
C PHE A 83 18.46 -5.04 -17.79
N TYR A 84 17.79 -4.11 -17.10
CA TYR A 84 18.41 -2.82 -16.77
C TYR A 84 19.56 -3.00 -15.78
N ASN A 85 19.42 -3.93 -14.83
CA ASN A 85 20.39 -4.23 -13.77
C ASN A 85 20.88 -2.93 -13.10
N PRO A 86 19.98 -2.11 -12.55
CA PRO A 86 20.31 -0.76 -12.14
C PRO A 86 21.34 -0.72 -11.01
N ASP A 87 21.36 -1.73 -10.12
CA ASP A 87 22.37 -1.89 -9.08
C ASP A 87 23.79 -2.04 -9.66
N GLN A 88 23.94 -2.78 -10.76
CA GLN A 88 25.22 -2.98 -11.45
C GLN A 88 25.66 -1.74 -12.23
N ASN A 89 24.69 -0.95 -12.70
CA ASN A 89 24.93 0.27 -13.46
C ASN A 89 24.94 1.55 -12.59
N GLY A 90 25.09 1.43 -11.26
CA GLY A 90 25.16 2.60 -10.36
C GLY A 90 23.88 3.46 -10.37
N TRP A 91 22.76 2.85 -10.71
CA TRP A 91 21.46 3.47 -10.93
C TRP A 91 21.52 4.62 -11.95
N ASP A 92 22.44 4.55 -12.92
CA ASP A 92 22.63 5.56 -13.95
C ASP A 92 21.69 5.32 -15.15
N LEU A 93 20.76 6.25 -15.38
CA LEU A 93 19.80 6.16 -16.48
C LEU A 93 20.47 6.28 -17.85
N MET A 94 21.60 6.99 -17.94
CA MET A 94 22.35 7.13 -19.20
C MET A 94 23.04 5.82 -19.57
N ALA A 95 23.58 5.10 -18.57
CA ALA A 95 24.28 3.83 -18.78
C ALA A 95 23.39 2.76 -19.43
N VAL A 96 22.09 2.77 -19.12
CA VAL A 96 21.11 1.84 -19.70
C VAL A 96 20.33 2.41 -20.88
N SER A 97 20.70 3.60 -21.37
CA SER A 97 19.99 4.31 -22.45
C SER A 97 18.49 4.48 -22.21
N ALA A 98 18.07 4.66 -20.95
CA ALA A 98 16.66 4.79 -20.60
C ALA A 98 16.08 6.08 -21.21
N TYR A 99 14.86 6.03 -21.75
CA TYR A 99 14.23 7.18 -22.39
C TYR A 99 14.14 8.41 -21.48
N CYS A 100 13.90 8.22 -20.18
CA CYS A 100 13.77 9.34 -19.24
C CYS A 100 15.11 9.97 -18.84
N SER A 101 16.24 9.44 -19.32
CA SER A 101 17.58 9.94 -19.00
C SER A 101 17.75 11.44 -19.34
N THR A 102 17.09 11.94 -20.39
CA THR A 102 17.06 13.37 -20.76
C THR A 102 16.60 14.29 -19.62
N TRP A 103 15.68 13.84 -18.75
CA TRP A 103 15.10 14.66 -17.68
C TRP A 103 15.53 14.22 -16.28
N ASP A 104 15.80 12.93 -16.10
CA ASP A 104 15.94 12.33 -14.77
C ASP A 104 17.36 11.85 -14.43
N ALA A 105 18.30 11.81 -15.39
CA ALA A 105 19.66 11.30 -15.16
C ALA A 105 20.43 12.08 -14.07
N ASN A 106 20.25 13.41 -14.03
CA ASN A 106 20.94 14.29 -13.07
C ASN A 106 20.30 14.32 -11.68
N LYS A 107 19.25 13.53 -11.42
CA LYS A 107 18.66 13.46 -10.09
C LYS A 107 19.62 12.78 -9.10
N PRO A 108 19.54 13.10 -7.80
CA PRO A 108 20.42 12.51 -6.80
C PRO A 108 20.37 10.98 -6.81
N TYR A 109 21.49 10.33 -6.46
CA TYR A 109 21.56 8.87 -6.37
C TYR A 109 20.42 8.32 -5.50
N SER A 110 20.17 8.93 -4.34
CA SER A 110 19.08 8.55 -3.43
C SER A 110 17.69 8.58 -4.07
N TRP A 111 17.47 9.40 -5.10
CA TRP A 111 16.22 9.43 -5.84
C TRP A 111 16.17 8.32 -6.89
N ARG A 112 17.27 8.13 -7.63
CA ARG A 112 17.41 7.13 -8.71
C ARG A 112 17.35 5.71 -8.16
N SER A 113 17.94 5.48 -6.99
CA SER A 113 18.05 4.18 -6.31
C SER A 113 16.95 3.87 -5.30
N LYS A 114 15.96 4.76 -5.13
CA LYS A 114 14.91 4.59 -4.11
C LYS A 114 14.02 3.37 -4.37
N TYR A 115 13.73 3.11 -5.64
CA TYR A 115 12.78 2.10 -6.09
C TYR A 115 13.33 1.38 -7.31
N GLY A 116 12.92 0.12 -7.51
CA GLY A 116 13.23 -0.62 -8.73
C GLY A 116 12.69 0.08 -9.98
N TRP A 117 13.26 -0.27 -11.14
CA TRP A 117 12.96 0.42 -12.41
C TRP A 117 11.95 -0.34 -13.26
N THR A 118 11.23 0.40 -14.09
CA THR A 118 10.34 -0.16 -15.13
C THR A 118 10.29 0.77 -16.35
N ALA A 119 10.07 0.17 -17.52
CA ALA A 119 9.46 0.87 -18.64
C ALA A 119 7.94 0.92 -18.46
N PHE A 120 7.30 1.95 -19.01
CA PHE A 120 5.85 2.13 -19.00
C PHE A 120 5.30 2.37 -20.39
N CYS A 121 4.19 1.69 -20.70
CA CYS A 121 3.38 1.92 -21.89
C CYS A 121 1.95 1.38 -21.66
N GLY A 122 1.49 1.48 -20.40
CA GLY A 122 0.18 1.02 -19.99
C GLY A 122 -0.95 1.88 -20.56
N PRO A 123 -2.18 1.33 -20.64
CA PRO A 123 -3.31 1.99 -21.30
C PRO A 123 -3.89 3.16 -20.49
N VAL A 124 -3.55 3.28 -19.20
CA VAL A 124 -4.05 4.32 -18.30
C VAL A 124 -2.87 5.01 -17.63
N GLY A 125 -2.70 6.30 -17.88
CA GLY A 125 -1.61 7.09 -17.33
C GLY A 125 -1.25 8.27 -18.23
N PRO A 126 -0.28 9.10 -17.81
CA PRO A 126 0.21 10.20 -18.62
C PRO A 126 1.00 9.68 -19.84
N SER A 127 1.02 10.48 -20.90
CA SER A 127 1.94 10.31 -22.01
C SER A 127 3.36 10.74 -21.63
N PHE A 128 4.34 10.29 -22.40
CA PHE A 128 5.71 10.80 -22.27
C PHE A 128 5.81 12.23 -22.83
N PRO A 129 6.63 13.10 -22.22
CA PRO A 129 7.57 12.82 -21.12
C PRO A 129 6.98 12.88 -19.71
N ALA A 130 5.70 13.22 -19.52
CA ALA A 130 5.10 13.40 -18.18
C ALA A 130 5.03 12.12 -17.32
N ALA A 131 5.20 10.94 -17.92
CA ALA A 131 5.33 9.68 -17.19
C ALA A 131 6.69 9.52 -16.48
N CYS A 132 7.74 10.19 -16.96
CA CYS A 132 9.10 10.03 -16.44
C CYS A 132 9.19 10.37 -14.95
N GLY A 133 9.81 9.48 -14.19
CA GLY A 133 10.07 9.66 -12.77
C GLY A 133 8.85 9.43 -11.86
N ARG A 134 7.65 9.22 -12.41
CA ARG A 134 6.47 8.83 -11.61
C ARG A 134 6.65 7.41 -11.04
N CYS A 135 5.92 7.12 -9.96
CA CYS A 135 5.98 5.84 -9.28
C CYS A 135 4.69 5.05 -9.45
N LEU A 136 4.85 3.74 -9.55
CA LEU A 136 3.77 2.77 -9.64
C LEU A 136 3.86 1.82 -8.46
N ARG A 137 2.75 1.60 -7.75
CA ARG A 137 2.59 0.38 -6.95
C ARG A 137 2.21 -0.73 -7.90
N VAL A 138 3.07 -1.73 -8.06
CA VAL A 138 2.83 -2.90 -8.90
C VAL A 138 2.47 -4.08 -8.03
N ARG A 139 1.42 -4.82 -8.40
CA ARG A 139 0.95 -6.01 -7.70
C ARG A 139 0.78 -7.16 -8.68
N ASN A 140 1.45 -8.28 -8.42
CA ASN A 140 1.18 -9.55 -9.06
C ASN A 140 -0.25 -9.98 -8.70
N THR A 141 -1.15 -10.03 -9.69
CA THR A 141 -2.56 -10.34 -9.45
C THR A 141 -2.79 -11.77 -9.00
N ARG A 142 -1.80 -12.65 -9.25
CA ARG A 142 -1.88 -14.08 -8.95
C ARG A 142 -1.37 -14.39 -7.54
N THR A 143 -0.21 -13.85 -7.15
CA THR A 143 0.40 -14.12 -5.82
C THR A 143 0.06 -13.08 -4.77
N GLY A 144 -0.33 -11.87 -5.21
CA GLY A 144 -0.50 -10.72 -4.33
C GLY A 144 0.80 -10.02 -3.95
N ALA A 145 1.96 -10.51 -4.37
CA ALA A 145 3.24 -9.84 -4.17
C ALA A 145 3.21 -8.43 -4.79
N GLN A 146 3.78 -7.44 -4.10
CA GLN A 146 3.73 -6.06 -4.53
C GLN A 146 4.97 -5.27 -4.09
N GLU A 147 5.32 -4.27 -4.87
CA GLU A 147 6.33 -3.26 -4.51
C GLU A 147 6.06 -1.94 -5.24
N ILE A 148 6.84 -0.91 -4.93
CA ILE A 148 6.82 0.37 -5.66
C ILE A 148 8.00 0.39 -6.62
N VAL A 149 7.72 0.76 -7.87
CA VAL A 149 8.71 0.94 -8.93
C VAL A 149 8.65 2.36 -9.49
N ARG A 150 9.73 2.79 -10.11
CA ARG A 150 9.84 4.08 -10.81
C ARG A 150 9.87 3.88 -12.31
N ILE A 151 9.08 4.69 -13.02
CA ILE A 151 9.12 4.74 -14.49
C ILE A 151 10.38 5.48 -14.92
N VAL A 152 11.27 4.78 -15.61
CA VAL A 152 12.51 5.33 -16.16
C VAL A 152 12.58 5.23 -17.68
N ASP A 153 11.72 4.41 -18.29
CA ASP A 153 11.77 4.15 -19.72
C ASP A 153 10.36 4.00 -20.33
N ARG A 154 10.30 3.96 -21.66
CA ARG A 154 9.09 3.71 -22.45
C ARG A 154 9.13 2.31 -23.07
N CYS A 155 7.99 1.65 -23.15
CA CYS A 155 7.84 0.39 -23.88
C CYS A 155 6.80 0.51 -25.01
N SER A 156 6.55 -0.59 -25.73
CA SER A 156 5.53 -0.68 -26.79
C SER A 156 4.62 -1.92 -26.67
N ASN A 157 4.75 -2.70 -25.60
CA ASN A 157 4.02 -3.95 -25.38
C ASN A 157 2.63 -3.76 -24.72
N GLY A 158 2.19 -2.50 -24.52
CA GLY A 158 0.89 -2.16 -23.93
C GLY A 158 0.80 -2.35 -22.42
N GLY A 159 1.92 -2.47 -21.71
CA GLY A 159 1.93 -2.72 -20.27
C GLY A 159 3.17 -2.15 -19.58
N LEU A 160 3.93 -3.03 -18.94
CA LEU A 160 5.16 -2.71 -18.24
C LEU A 160 6.30 -3.59 -18.73
N ASP A 161 7.52 -3.09 -18.57
CA ASP A 161 8.74 -3.88 -18.70
C ASP A 161 9.60 -3.65 -17.46
N LEU A 162 9.44 -4.52 -16.46
CA LEU A 162 10.09 -4.36 -15.17
C LEU A 162 11.57 -4.69 -15.29
N ASP A 163 12.42 -4.05 -14.50
CA ASP A 163 13.76 -4.60 -14.30
C ASP A 163 13.68 -6.06 -13.80
N VAL A 164 14.57 -6.92 -14.27
CA VAL A 164 14.56 -8.35 -13.92
C VAL A 164 14.61 -8.58 -12.41
N GLY A 165 15.32 -7.73 -11.65
CA GLY A 165 15.37 -7.82 -10.19
C GLY A 165 14.01 -7.59 -9.54
N VAL A 166 13.21 -6.65 -10.06
CA VAL A 166 11.82 -6.40 -9.65
C VAL A 166 10.94 -7.59 -10.04
N PHE A 167 11.02 -8.03 -11.30
CA PHE A 167 10.24 -9.15 -11.81
C PHE A 167 10.43 -10.40 -10.93
N ASN A 168 11.67 -10.73 -10.59
CA ASN A 168 12.01 -11.88 -9.74
C ASN A 168 11.39 -11.79 -8.35
N ARG A 169 11.33 -10.60 -7.74
CA ARG A 169 10.71 -10.40 -6.42
C ARG A 169 9.19 -10.53 -6.46
N LEU A 170 8.56 -10.19 -7.59
CA LEU A 170 7.12 -10.31 -7.78
C LEU A 170 6.68 -11.71 -8.22
N ASP A 171 7.54 -12.46 -8.92
CA ASP A 171 7.27 -13.81 -9.41
C ASP A 171 7.54 -14.89 -8.34
N THR A 172 6.83 -14.79 -7.21
CA THR A 172 7.12 -15.58 -6.00
C THR A 172 6.83 -17.07 -6.11
N ASP A 173 6.33 -17.56 -7.25
CA ASP A 173 6.15 -19.00 -7.52
C ASP A 173 6.68 -19.44 -8.90
N GLY A 174 7.43 -18.59 -9.60
CA GLY A 174 8.12 -18.91 -10.85
C GLY A 174 7.24 -19.03 -12.11
N VAL A 175 5.92 -18.86 -12.01
CA VAL A 175 5.02 -18.95 -13.16
C VAL A 175 5.27 -17.83 -14.17
N GLY A 176 5.65 -16.64 -13.68
CA GLY A 176 5.94 -15.50 -14.53
C GLY A 176 7.08 -15.75 -15.50
N HIS A 177 8.17 -16.34 -15.00
CA HIS A 177 9.29 -16.79 -15.84
C HIS A 177 8.89 -17.88 -16.82
N ALA A 178 8.15 -18.89 -16.36
CA ALA A 178 7.66 -19.97 -17.22
C ALA A 178 6.78 -19.44 -18.38
N GLN A 179 6.05 -18.35 -18.16
CA GLN A 179 5.17 -17.71 -19.15
C GLN A 179 5.81 -16.53 -19.88
N GLY A 180 7.03 -16.13 -19.50
CA GLY A 180 7.71 -14.92 -19.99
C GLY A 180 7.00 -13.61 -19.64
N HIS A 181 6.08 -13.60 -18.67
CA HIS A 181 5.43 -12.40 -18.16
C HIS A 181 4.65 -12.63 -16.86
N LEU A 182 4.39 -11.54 -16.15
CA LEU A 182 3.40 -11.46 -15.08
C LEU A 182 2.12 -10.76 -15.55
N THR A 183 1.01 -11.06 -14.89
CA THR A 183 -0.18 -10.20 -14.89
C THR A 183 -0.10 -9.29 -13.68
N ILE A 184 0.06 -7.98 -13.94
CA ILE A 184 0.30 -6.95 -12.93
C ILE A 184 -0.87 -5.97 -12.91
N ARG A 185 -1.38 -5.65 -11.73
CA ARG A 185 -2.14 -4.41 -11.49
C ARG A 185 -1.14 -3.33 -11.10
N TYR A 186 -1.12 -2.19 -11.80
CA TYR A 186 -0.31 -1.03 -11.41
C TYR A 186 -1.19 0.16 -11.01
N ASP A 187 -0.85 0.85 -9.94
CA ASP A 187 -1.51 2.08 -9.53
C ASP A 187 -0.48 3.20 -9.45
N PHE A 188 -0.76 4.36 -10.06
CA PHE A 188 0.08 5.53 -9.85
C PHE A 188 0.02 5.95 -8.37
N VAL A 189 1.19 6.18 -7.78
CA VAL A 189 1.33 6.57 -6.38
C VAL A 189 2.31 7.72 -6.25
N ASP A 190 2.19 8.45 -5.15
CA ASP A 190 3.26 9.35 -4.72
C ASP A 190 4.53 8.51 -4.46
N CYS A 191 5.64 8.95 -5.04
CA CYS A 191 6.96 8.37 -4.79
C CYS A 191 7.43 8.57 -3.34
N GLY A 192 6.77 9.46 -2.58
CA GLY A 192 7.21 9.92 -1.28
C GLY A 192 8.47 10.77 -1.43
N ASN A 193 8.41 12.02 -1.03
CA ASN A 193 9.62 12.78 -0.77
C ASN A 193 10.30 12.14 0.45
N GLY A 194 11.63 12.16 0.53
CA GLY A 194 12.38 11.65 1.70
C GLY A 194 12.16 12.46 2.99
N PHE A 195 10.97 13.02 3.22
CA PHE A 195 10.59 13.70 4.44
C PHE A 195 9.85 12.72 5.35
N ASN A 196 10.60 12.15 6.29
CA ASN A 196 10.02 11.67 7.53
C ASN A 196 9.87 12.88 8.47
N PRO A 197 8.66 13.40 8.74
CA PRO A 197 8.49 14.51 9.69
C PRO A 197 8.93 14.14 11.12
N LEU A 198 9.12 12.84 11.43
CA LEU A 198 9.64 12.39 12.72
C LEU A 198 11.18 12.46 12.85
N LEU A 199 11.90 12.80 11.77
CA LEU A 199 13.37 12.99 11.83
C LEU A 199 13.82 14.45 11.71
N ALA A 200 12.89 15.38 11.41
CA ALA A 200 13.20 16.80 11.32
C ALA A 200 13.34 17.49 12.69
N SER A 201 12.94 16.84 13.78
CA SER A 201 13.01 17.39 15.13
C SER A 201 14.29 17.02 15.91
N VAL A 202 15.29 16.42 15.27
CA VAL A 202 16.52 15.94 15.93
C VAL A 202 17.78 16.65 15.44
N ILE A 203 17.67 17.60 14.49
CA ILE A 203 18.83 18.34 13.96
C ILE A 203 18.65 19.86 14.14
N ASP A 204 18.00 20.26 15.23
CA ASP A 204 18.14 21.63 15.76
C ASP A 204 18.13 21.57 17.30
N SER A 205 19.29 21.20 17.86
CA SER A 205 19.68 21.35 19.27
C SER A 205 21.19 21.29 19.37
#